data_AF-A0A1M3E4E9-F1
#
_entry.id   AF-A0A1M3E4E9-F1
#
_cell.length_a   1.000
_cell.length_b   1.000
_cell.length_c   1.000
_cell.angle_alpha   90.00
_cell.angle_beta   90.00
_cell.angle_gamma   90.00
#
_symmetry.space_group_name_H-M   'P 1'
#
loop_
_entity.id
_entity.type
_entity.pdbx_description
1 polymer ?
#
loop_
_entity_poly.entity_id
_entity_poly.type
_entity_poly.pdbx_seq_one_letter_code
_entity_poly.pdbx_strand_id
1 'polypeptide(L)'
;MIKNTEKPFFRKFNDTDWEFVYPESLQDETLSDTFWNAVDLLDYNDKVAEEVFKKIITRYPYHIDAYNYLSIAFRNQNKGLESLLCAGKAYEIGKSCMPGEFFKKRNKMSWSWLENRPFLRSCQIYAMECAIHKEYDKAIELFKENLSWNEGDNQGIRYLLLETYLKVKDYEQADKLVKKYREEHSIEFTFGAVALAVLNDNIRLADKLLQTAVKTNQYFVAEVSKSRHVKPPPHRIPGEPFFDAGIPTRSIQESYDYWNRNKELYKNKKIIEYFKDKG
;
A
#
# COMPACT_ATOMS: atom_id res chain seq x y z
N MET A 1 -1.96 -34.84 9.05
CA MET A 1 -3.08 -33.99 9.51
C MET A 1 -4.11 -33.89 8.41
N ILE A 2 -5.40 -34.03 8.73
CA ILE A 2 -6.52 -33.92 7.77
C ILE A 2 -6.61 -32.47 7.25
N LYS A 3 -6.65 -32.22 5.96
CA LYS A 3 -6.78 -30.86 5.43
C LYS A 3 -8.21 -30.36 5.67
N ASN A 4 -8.39 -29.19 6.30
CA ASN A 4 -9.71 -28.54 6.30
C ASN A 4 -9.90 -27.88 4.93
N THR A 5 -11.06 -28.02 4.30
CA THR A 5 -11.31 -27.46 2.96
C THR A 5 -12.56 -26.58 2.92
N GLU A 6 -13.04 -26.16 4.09
CA GLU A 6 -14.13 -25.22 4.20
C GLU A 6 -13.67 -23.85 3.71
N LYS A 7 -14.46 -23.29 2.81
CA LYS A 7 -14.15 -22.04 2.12
C LYS A 7 -15.03 -20.93 2.71
N PRO A 8 -14.50 -19.70 2.89
CA PRO A 8 -15.34 -18.55 3.19
C PRO A 8 -16.40 -18.35 2.11
N PHE A 9 -17.58 -17.87 2.48
CA PHE A 9 -18.58 -17.44 1.51
C PHE A 9 -18.79 -15.93 1.62
N PHE A 10 -19.27 -15.33 0.54
CA PHE A 10 -19.48 -13.88 0.46
C PHE A 10 -20.97 -13.61 0.34
N ARG A 11 -21.53 -12.83 1.28
CA ARG A 11 -22.98 -12.57 1.33
C ARG A 11 -23.29 -11.09 1.36
N LYS A 12 -24.49 -10.75 0.91
CA LYS A 12 -25.06 -9.42 1.05
C LYS A 12 -25.40 -9.19 2.53
N PHE A 13 -24.84 -8.14 3.12
CA PHE A 13 -25.09 -7.75 4.51
C PHE A 13 -26.25 -6.74 4.59
N ASN A 14 -26.24 -5.74 3.72
CA ASN A 14 -27.32 -4.76 3.55
C ASN A 14 -27.50 -4.42 2.06
N ASP A 15 -28.30 -3.40 1.72
CA ASP A 15 -28.61 -3.06 0.32
C ASP A 15 -27.38 -2.86 -0.58
N THR A 16 -26.28 -2.34 -0.04
CA THR A 16 -25.06 -2.01 -0.78
C THR A 16 -23.83 -2.77 -0.34
N ASP A 17 -23.71 -3.10 0.95
CA ASP A 17 -22.55 -3.73 1.55
C ASP A 17 -22.63 -5.26 1.55
N TRP A 18 -21.46 -5.85 1.30
CA TRP A 18 -21.25 -7.28 1.34
C TRP A 18 -20.12 -7.61 2.32
N GLU A 19 -20.18 -8.81 2.86
CA GLU A 19 -19.22 -9.31 3.84
C GLU A 19 -18.76 -10.73 3.54
N PHE A 20 -17.51 -11.03 3.88
CA PHE A 20 -17.04 -12.40 4.00
C PHE A 20 -17.58 -13.02 5.29
N VAL A 21 -17.93 -14.30 5.22
CA VAL A 21 -18.25 -15.13 6.38
C VAL A 21 -17.30 -16.32 6.37
N TYR A 22 -16.51 -16.44 7.42
CA TYR A 22 -15.53 -17.51 7.56
C TYR A 22 -16.18 -18.72 8.26
N PRO A 23 -15.89 -19.97 7.86
CA PRO A 23 -16.32 -21.16 8.58
C PRO A 23 -15.72 -21.19 10.00
N GLU A 24 -16.39 -21.87 10.94
CA GLU A 24 -15.94 -21.99 12.34
C GLU A 24 -14.51 -22.53 12.45
N SER A 25 -14.13 -23.43 11.55
CA SER A 25 -12.77 -23.97 11.49
C SER A 25 -11.67 -22.95 11.18
N LEU A 26 -12.01 -21.80 10.61
CA LEU A 26 -11.12 -20.66 10.39
C LEU A 26 -11.25 -19.58 11.48
N GLN A 27 -12.16 -19.77 12.43
CA GLN A 27 -12.37 -18.89 13.58
C GLN A 27 -11.85 -19.51 14.89
N ASP A 28 -11.11 -20.61 14.81
CA ASP A 28 -10.50 -21.27 15.95
C ASP A 28 -9.47 -20.36 16.65
N GLU A 29 -9.58 -20.25 17.98
CA GLU A 29 -8.74 -19.36 18.79
C GLU A 29 -7.26 -19.77 18.72
N THR A 30 -6.96 -21.08 18.74
CA THR A 30 -5.58 -21.56 18.65
C THR A 30 -4.96 -21.25 17.29
N LEU A 31 -5.74 -21.34 16.21
CA LEU A 31 -5.33 -20.90 14.88
C LEU A 31 -5.07 -19.39 14.83
N SER A 32 -5.97 -18.58 15.40
CA SER A 32 -5.82 -17.13 15.49
C SER A 32 -4.55 -16.74 16.24
N ASP A 33 -4.30 -17.32 17.42
CA ASP A 33 -3.10 -17.07 18.21
C ASP A 33 -1.83 -17.48 17.46
N THR A 34 -1.85 -18.66 16.83
CA THR A 34 -0.72 -19.14 16.03
C THR A 34 -0.43 -18.18 14.86
N PHE A 35 -1.48 -17.67 14.22
CA PHE A 35 -1.36 -16.72 13.12
C PHE A 35 -0.79 -15.37 13.59
N TRP A 36 -1.35 -14.76 14.65
CA TRP A 36 -0.89 -13.45 15.12
C TRP A 36 0.52 -13.51 15.71
N ASN A 37 0.87 -14.58 16.43
CA ASN A 37 2.25 -14.80 16.87
C ASN A 37 3.23 -14.88 15.68
N ALA A 38 2.82 -15.45 14.55
CA ALA A 38 3.64 -15.49 13.33
C ALA A 38 3.73 -14.13 12.64
N VAL A 39 2.69 -13.28 12.74
CA VAL A 39 2.74 -11.90 12.26
C VAL A 39 3.76 -11.10 13.08
N ASP A 40 3.74 -11.22 14.41
CA ASP A 40 4.72 -10.55 15.29
C ASP A 40 6.16 -11.00 15.00
N LEU A 41 6.34 -12.26 14.61
CA LEU A 41 7.66 -12.78 14.20
C LEU A 41 8.22 -12.13 12.93
N LEU A 42 7.43 -11.44 12.10
CA LEU A 42 7.96 -10.74 10.92
C LEU A 42 8.90 -9.58 11.30
N ASP A 43 8.79 -9.05 12.51
CA ASP A 43 9.66 -7.97 12.99
C ASP A 43 11.05 -8.50 13.41
N TYR A 44 11.18 -9.81 13.65
CA TYR A 44 12.38 -10.40 14.26
C TYR A 44 12.98 -11.58 13.48
N ASN A 45 12.14 -12.37 12.82
CA ASN A 45 12.53 -13.65 12.21
C ASN A 45 11.54 -14.11 11.11
N ASP A 46 11.67 -13.54 9.91
CA ASP A 46 10.86 -13.90 8.73
C ASP A 46 10.87 -15.39 8.41
N LYS A 47 11.98 -16.10 8.68
CA LYS A 47 12.09 -17.53 8.38
C LYS A 47 11.18 -18.36 9.27
N VAL A 48 11.08 -18.04 10.56
CA VAL A 48 10.16 -18.74 11.46
C VAL A 48 8.71 -18.40 11.12
N ALA A 49 8.41 -17.12 10.84
CA ALA A 49 7.09 -16.69 10.38
C ALA A 49 6.67 -17.45 9.10
N GLU A 50 7.56 -17.55 8.10
CA GLU A 50 7.35 -18.33 6.88
C GLU A 50 6.95 -19.78 7.16
N GLU A 51 7.69 -20.48 8.03
CA GLU A 51 7.40 -21.88 8.38
C GLU A 51 6.05 -22.03 9.10
N VAL A 52 5.65 -21.07 9.93
CA VAL A 52 4.34 -21.08 10.59
C VAL A 52 3.22 -20.84 9.57
N PHE A 53 3.34 -19.81 8.72
CA PHE A 53 2.32 -19.54 7.68
C PHE A 53 2.18 -20.72 6.71
N LYS A 54 3.28 -21.37 6.32
CA LYS A 54 3.25 -22.60 5.50
C LYS A 54 2.48 -23.74 6.16
N LYS A 55 2.66 -23.94 7.47
CA LYS A 55 1.88 -24.93 8.25
C LYS A 55 0.40 -24.58 8.27
N ILE A 56 0.07 -23.30 8.49
CA ILE A 56 -1.32 -22.81 8.46
C ILE A 56 -1.96 -23.12 7.10
N ILE A 57 -1.38 -22.67 5.98
CA ILE A 57 -2.00 -22.85 4.65
C ILE A 57 -2.04 -24.32 4.20
N THR A 58 -1.14 -25.17 4.73
CA THR A 58 -1.18 -26.61 4.47
C THR A 58 -2.43 -27.26 5.10
N ARG A 59 -2.78 -26.82 6.32
CA ARG A 59 -3.96 -27.31 7.05
C ARG A 59 -5.24 -26.58 6.65
N TYR A 60 -5.15 -25.28 6.37
CA TYR A 60 -6.22 -24.31 6.13
C TYR A 60 -5.97 -23.54 4.81
N PRO A 61 -6.12 -24.20 3.65
CA PRO A 61 -5.82 -23.65 2.31
C PRO A 61 -6.67 -22.44 1.90
N TYR A 62 -7.73 -22.11 2.64
CA TYR A 62 -8.58 -20.95 2.39
C TYR A 62 -8.36 -19.81 3.38
N HIS A 63 -7.31 -19.89 4.22
CA HIS A 63 -6.92 -18.82 5.13
C HIS A 63 -6.21 -17.69 4.36
N ILE A 64 -6.99 -16.72 3.85
CA ILE A 64 -6.53 -15.61 3.00
C ILE A 64 -5.34 -14.87 3.64
N ASP A 65 -5.45 -14.50 4.91
CA ASP A 65 -4.42 -13.69 5.56
C ASP A 65 -3.09 -14.45 5.76
N ALA A 66 -3.09 -15.77 5.95
CA ALA A 66 -1.85 -16.53 6.05
C ALA A 66 -1.06 -16.46 4.73
N TYR A 67 -1.73 -16.41 3.56
CA TYR A 67 -1.07 -16.16 2.28
C TYR A 67 -0.55 -14.72 2.15
N ASN A 68 -1.34 -13.73 2.61
CA ASN A 68 -0.93 -12.32 2.63
C ASN A 68 0.37 -12.11 3.39
N TYR A 69 0.45 -12.62 4.63
CA TYR A 69 1.64 -12.44 5.46
C TYR A 69 2.79 -13.37 5.06
N LEU A 70 2.51 -14.53 4.46
CA LEU A 70 3.55 -15.34 3.81
C LEU A 70 4.19 -14.60 2.62
N SER A 71 3.43 -13.84 1.84
CA SER A 71 3.99 -12.97 0.80
C SER A 71 4.95 -11.93 1.40
N ILE A 72 4.57 -11.29 2.51
CA ILE A 72 5.44 -10.34 3.22
C ILE A 72 6.74 -11.03 3.69
N ALA A 73 6.63 -12.20 4.33
CA ALA A 73 7.80 -12.97 4.78
C ALA A 73 8.75 -13.31 3.62
N PHE A 74 8.20 -13.69 2.46
CA PHE A 74 8.98 -13.97 1.26
C PHE A 74 9.66 -12.70 0.71
N ARG A 75 8.94 -11.57 0.65
CA ARG A 75 9.52 -10.30 0.21
C ARG A 75 10.68 -9.86 1.11
N ASN A 76 10.52 -9.93 2.43
CA ASN A 76 11.57 -9.57 3.39
C ASN A 76 12.83 -10.43 3.22
N GLN A 77 12.65 -11.68 2.79
CA GLN A 77 13.73 -12.61 2.47
C GLN A 77 14.24 -12.53 1.02
N ASN A 78 13.83 -11.52 0.24
CA ASN A 78 14.18 -11.34 -1.17
C ASN A 78 13.72 -12.49 -2.11
N LYS A 79 12.68 -13.23 -1.72
CA LYS A 79 12.02 -14.29 -2.52
C LYS A 79 10.85 -13.70 -3.32
N GLY A 80 11.19 -12.89 -4.33
CA GLY A 80 10.23 -12.04 -5.06
C GLY A 80 9.12 -12.82 -5.76
N LEU A 81 9.45 -13.90 -6.47
CA LEU A 81 8.47 -14.71 -7.20
C LEU A 81 7.48 -15.38 -6.23
N GLU A 82 7.98 -15.96 -5.14
CA GLU A 82 7.17 -16.61 -4.12
C GLU A 82 6.24 -15.61 -3.43
N SER A 83 6.72 -14.38 -3.19
CA SER A 83 5.90 -13.29 -2.69
C SER A 83 4.75 -12.98 -3.64
N LEU A 84 5.02 -12.74 -4.93
CA LEU A 84 4.01 -12.44 -5.95
C LEU A 84 2.97 -13.56 -6.06
N LEU A 85 3.41 -14.82 -6.08
CA LEU A 85 2.52 -15.98 -6.17
C LEU A 85 1.63 -16.13 -4.94
N CYS A 86 2.15 -15.87 -3.73
CA CYS A 86 1.34 -15.91 -2.50
C CYS A 86 0.32 -14.78 -2.46
N ALA A 87 0.72 -13.56 -2.83
CA ALA A 87 -0.17 -12.41 -2.90
C ALA A 87 -1.31 -12.65 -3.91
N GLY A 88 -0.97 -13.12 -5.11
CA GLY A 88 -1.95 -13.51 -6.12
C GLY A 88 -2.87 -14.63 -5.63
N LYS A 89 -2.33 -15.65 -4.95
CA LYS A 89 -3.15 -16.74 -4.40
C LYS A 89 -4.16 -16.25 -3.36
N ALA A 90 -3.76 -15.33 -2.47
CA ALA A 90 -4.66 -14.74 -1.48
C ALA A 90 -5.83 -13.99 -2.16
N TYR A 91 -5.52 -13.17 -3.17
CA TYR A 91 -6.51 -12.45 -3.97
C TYR A 91 -7.46 -13.41 -4.69
N GLU A 92 -6.93 -14.44 -5.36
CA GLU A 92 -7.74 -15.43 -6.08
C GLU A 92 -8.67 -16.23 -5.16
N ILE A 93 -8.23 -16.57 -3.94
CA ILE A 93 -9.10 -17.23 -2.96
C ILE A 93 -10.31 -16.33 -2.68
N GLY A 94 -10.10 -15.06 -2.32
CA GLY A 94 -11.21 -14.16 -1.99
C GLY A 94 -12.09 -13.83 -3.19
N LYS A 95 -11.53 -13.61 -4.39
CA LYS A 95 -12.31 -13.44 -5.63
C LYS A 95 -13.18 -14.65 -5.92
N SER A 96 -12.66 -15.85 -5.70
CA SER A 96 -13.43 -17.08 -5.94
C SER A 96 -14.62 -17.25 -4.99
N CYS A 97 -14.70 -16.50 -3.89
CA CYS A 97 -15.85 -16.51 -2.97
C CYS A 97 -16.98 -15.59 -3.42
N MET A 98 -16.72 -14.66 -4.35
CA MET A 98 -17.70 -13.69 -4.81
C MET A 98 -18.68 -14.30 -5.82
N PRO A 99 -20.00 -14.18 -5.61
CA PRO A 99 -20.98 -14.62 -6.59
C PRO A 99 -21.01 -13.68 -7.80
N GLY A 100 -21.49 -14.16 -8.94
CA GLY A 100 -21.65 -13.35 -10.16
C GLY A 100 -22.59 -12.14 -10.00
N GLU A 101 -23.44 -12.15 -8.97
CA GLU A 101 -24.32 -11.05 -8.60
C GLU A 101 -23.59 -9.84 -7.99
N PHE A 102 -22.38 -10.05 -7.45
CA PHE A 102 -21.58 -8.97 -6.89
C PHE A 102 -21.05 -8.08 -8.00
N PHE A 103 -21.67 -6.90 -8.15
CA PHE A 103 -21.31 -5.94 -9.18
C PHE A 103 -20.48 -4.80 -8.58
N LYS A 104 -19.19 -4.79 -8.87
CA LYS A 104 -18.21 -3.83 -8.32
C LYS A 104 -18.58 -2.34 -8.39
N LYS A 105 -19.43 -1.93 -9.36
CA LYS A 105 -19.87 -0.53 -9.46
C LYS A 105 -21.05 -0.17 -8.55
N ARG A 106 -21.79 -1.15 -8.05
CA ARG A 106 -22.99 -0.97 -7.22
C ARG A 106 -22.81 -1.48 -5.79
N ASN A 107 -21.95 -2.47 -5.60
CA ASN A 107 -21.74 -3.10 -4.31
C ASN A 107 -20.43 -2.64 -3.68
N LYS A 108 -20.45 -2.56 -2.35
CA LYS A 108 -19.35 -2.10 -1.50
C LYS A 108 -18.87 -3.22 -0.60
N MET A 109 -17.64 -3.06 -0.16
CA MET A 109 -17.01 -3.93 0.83
C MET A 109 -16.34 -3.03 1.86
N SER A 110 -17.09 -2.65 2.89
CA SER A 110 -16.61 -1.73 3.90
C SER A 110 -15.44 -2.34 4.68
N TRP A 111 -14.38 -1.56 4.86
CA TRP A 111 -13.20 -1.87 5.68
C TRP A 111 -13.54 -2.02 7.18
N SER A 112 -14.63 -1.37 7.62
CA SER A 112 -15.08 -1.44 9.02
C SER A 112 -15.55 -2.84 9.41
N TRP A 113 -15.99 -3.66 8.44
CA TRP A 113 -16.27 -5.07 8.66
C TRP A 113 -14.96 -5.86 8.69
N LEU A 114 -14.64 -6.45 9.83
CA LEU A 114 -13.33 -7.07 10.07
C LEU A 114 -13.07 -8.23 9.10
N GLU A 115 -14.13 -8.95 8.76
CA GLU A 115 -14.14 -10.12 7.90
C GLU A 115 -13.75 -9.76 6.45
N ASN A 116 -13.95 -8.52 6.03
CA ASN A 116 -13.54 -8.03 4.71
C ASN A 116 -12.05 -7.72 4.64
N ARG A 117 -11.40 -7.44 5.78
CA ARG A 117 -10.02 -6.96 5.82
C ARG A 117 -9.01 -7.94 5.21
N PRO A 118 -9.08 -9.27 5.42
CA PRO A 118 -8.15 -10.20 4.78
C PRO A 118 -8.15 -10.09 3.25
N PHE A 119 -9.33 -9.99 2.63
CA PHE A 119 -9.40 -9.85 1.18
C PHE A 119 -9.01 -8.44 0.69
N LEU A 120 -9.47 -7.37 1.36
CA LEU A 120 -9.04 -6.00 1.02
C LEU A 120 -7.51 -5.83 1.16
N ARG A 121 -6.90 -6.48 2.15
CA ARG A 121 -5.44 -6.56 2.30
C ARG A 121 -4.80 -7.34 1.15
N SER A 122 -5.40 -8.45 0.71
CA SER A 122 -4.90 -9.19 -0.45
C SER A 122 -4.89 -8.36 -1.73
N CYS A 123 -5.90 -7.50 -1.94
CA CYS A 123 -5.94 -6.58 -3.07
C CYS A 123 -4.77 -5.58 -3.03
N GLN A 124 -4.52 -5.01 -1.84
CA GLN A 124 -3.40 -4.08 -1.63
C GLN A 124 -2.04 -4.76 -1.84
N ILE A 125 -1.81 -5.90 -1.17
CA ILE A 125 -0.53 -6.61 -1.25
C ILE A 125 -0.27 -7.08 -2.68
N TYR A 126 -1.27 -7.68 -3.35
CA TYR A 126 -1.07 -8.15 -4.72
C TYR A 126 -0.78 -7.00 -5.70
N ALA A 127 -1.49 -5.87 -5.57
CA ALA A 127 -1.20 -4.68 -6.36
C ALA A 127 0.23 -4.16 -6.12
N MET A 128 0.69 -4.15 -4.87
CA MET A 128 2.05 -3.76 -4.52
C MET A 128 3.10 -4.73 -5.09
N GLU A 129 2.88 -6.04 -5.00
CA GLU A 129 3.78 -7.04 -5.58
C GLU A 129 3.84 -6.92 -7.12
N CYS A 130 2.70 -6.72 -7.79
CA CYS A 130 2.66 -6.40 -9.23
C CYS A 130 3.51 -5.15 -9.54
N ALA A 131 3.36 -4.06 -8.77
CA ALA A 131 4.13 -2.84 -8.99
C ALA A 131 5.65 -3.06 -8.78
N ILE A 132 6.05 -3.84 -7.78
CA ILE A 132 7.46 -4.22 -7.53
C ILE A 132 8.02 -5.01 -8.72
N HIS A 133 7.22 -5.92 -9.29
CA HIS A 133 7.56 -6.71 -10.47
C HIS A 133 7.36 -5.95 -11.80
N LYS A 134 7.07 -4.64 -11.73
CA LYS A 134 6.86 -3.73 -12.88
C LYS A 134 5.63 -4.08 -13.73
N GLU A 135 4.69 -4.88 -13.21
CA GLU A 135 3.37 -5.12 -13.78
C GLU A 135 2.42 -3.95 -13.45
N TYR A 136 2.79 -2.74 -13.88
CA TYR A 136 2.12 -1.52 -13.43
C TYR A 136 0.66 -1.42 -13.87
N ASP A 137 0.31 -1.88 -15.08
CA ASP A 137 -1.08 -1.89 -15.55
C ASP A 137 -1.97 -2.73 -14.63
N LYS A 138 -1.45 -3.90 -14.19
CA LYS A 138 -2.16 -4.78 -13.27
C LYS A 138 -2.27 -4.16 -11.88
N ALA A 139 -1.19 -3.55 -11.38
CA ALA A 139 -1.20 -2.83 -10.11
C ALA A 139 -2.25 -1.69 -10.11
N ILE A 140 -2.30 -0.89 -11.17
CA ILE A 140 -3.28 0.20 -11.33
C ILE A 140 -4.71 -0.35 -11.35
N GLU A 141 -4.96 -1.44 -12.08
CA GLU A 141 -6.27 -2.10 -12.10
C GLU A 141 -6.71 -2.50 -10.68
N LEU A 142 -5.84 -3.19 -9.95
CA LEU A 142 -6.11 -3.69 -8.60
C LEU A 142 -6.30 -2.56 -7.58
N PHE A 143 -5.48 -1.50 -7.63
CA PHE A 143 -5.65 -0.33 -6.78
C PHE A 143 -6.98 0.38 -7.03
N LYS A 144 -7.38 0.54 -8.31
CA LYS A 144 -8.69 1.12 -8.66
C LYS A 144 -9.85 0.23 -8.24
N GLU A 145 -9.69 -1.09 -8.35
CA GLU A 145 -10.69 -2.05 -7.88
C GLU A 145 -10.87 -1.94 -6.35
N ASN A 146 -9.77 -1.93 -5.60
CA ASN A 146 -9.81 -1.78 -4.14
C ASN A 146 -10.49 -0.47 -3.73
N LEU A 147 -10.10 0.67 -4.32
CA LEU A 147 -10.75 1.98 -4.07
C LEU A 147 -12.24 2.00 -4.43
N SER A 148 -12.70 1.15 -5.35
CA SER A 148 -14.13 1.08 -5.70
C SER A 148 -14.97 0.38 -4.64
N TRP A 149 -14.36 -0.55 -3.90
CA TRP A 149 -14.99 -1.30 -2.81
C TRP A 149 -14.85 -0.62 -1.45
N ASN A 150 -13.67 -0.04 -1.19
CA ASN A 150 -13.31 0.66 0.03
C ASN A 150 -13.20 2.17 -0.23
N GLU A 151 -14.33 2.85 -0.42
CA GLU A 151 -14.35 4.28 -0.79
C GLU A 151 -13.73 5.20 0.27
N GLY A 152 -13.76 4.79 1.53
CA GLY A 152 -13.10 5.51 2.64
C GLY A 152 -11.57 5.47 2.56
N ASP A 153 -11.01 4.65 1.66
CA ASP A 153 -9.58 4.47 1.45
C ASP A 153 -8.79 4.32 2.76
N ASN A 154 -9.33 3.52 3.68
CA ASN A 154 -8.74 3.27 5.00
C ASN A 154 -7.33 2.65 4.92
N GLN A 155 -6.99 2.06 3.76
CA GLN A 155 -5.70 1.43 3.51
C GLN A 155 -4.66 2.37 2.88
N GLY A 156 -5.05 3.59 2.50
CA GLY A 156 -4.15 4.54 1.83
C GLY A 156 -3.79 4.15 0.40
N ILE A 157 -4.66 3.45 -0.31
CA ILE A 157 -4.49 3.04 -1.70
C ILE A 157 -4.30 4.24 -2.64
N ARG A 158 -4.91 5.40 -2.34
CA ARG A 158 -4.74 6.62 -3.16
C ARG A 158 -3.27 7.05 -3.28
N TYR A 159 -2.46 6.85 -2.23
CA TYR A 159 -1.04 7.18 -2.24
C TYR A 159 -0.26 6.25 -3.18
N LEU A 160 -0.48 4.94 -3.04
CA LEU A 160 0.15 3.92 -3.89
C LEU A 160 -0.23 4.11 -5.37
N LEU A 161 -1.50 4.44 -5.63
CA LEU A 161 -1.99 4.70 -6.98
C LEU A 161 -1.37 5.97 -7.58
N LEU A 162 -1.26 7.05 -6.81
CA LEU A 162 -0.62 8.29 -7.26
C LEU A 162 0.84 8.05 -7.66
N GLU A 163 1.61 7.40 -6.79
CA GLU A 163 3.01 7.08 -7.07
C GLU A 163 3.16 6.16 -8.27
N THR A 164 2.25 5.20 -8.44
CA THR A 164 2.26 4.31 -9.60
C THR A 164 2.03 5.08 -10.90
N TYR A 165 1.05 5.99 -10.95
CA TYR A 165 0.84 6.86 -12.11
C TYR A 165 2.05 7.74 -12.41
N LEU A 166 2.66 8.35 -11.39
CA LEU A 166 3.87 9.16 -11.54
C LEU A 166 5.04 8.33 -12.08
N LYS A 167 5.18 7.07 -11.63
CA LYS A 167 6.22 6.13 -12.06
C LYS A 167 6.11 5.76 -13.54
N VAL A 168 4.89 5.48 -14.01
CA VAL A 168 4.63 5.17 -15.43
C VAL A 168 4.45 6.40 -16.30
N LYS A 169 4.60 7.60 -15.73
CA LYS A 169 4.45 8.91 -16.40
C LYS A 169 3.05 9.16 -16.95
N ASP A 170 2.03 8.53 -16.37
CA ASP A 170 0.62 8.84 -16.65
C ASP A 170 0.22 10.09 -15.85
N TYR A 171 0.77 11.23 -16.26
CA TYR A 171 0.59 12.51 -15.58
C TYR A 171 -0.84 13.03 -15.66
N GLU A 172 -1.60 12.63 -16.69
CA GLU A 172 -3.01 12.98 -16.81
C GLU A 172 -3.83 12.32 -15.70
N GLN A 173 -3.65 11.01 -15.50
CA GLN A 173 -4.36 10.29 -14.44
C GLN A 173 -3.87 10.68 -13.04
N ALA A 174 -2.58 10.98 -12.88
CA ALA A 174 -2.04 11.53 -11.63
C ALA A 174 -2.68 12.89 -11.28
N ASP A 175 -2.79 13.81 -12.24
CA ASP A 175 -3.43 15.13 -12.05
C ASP A 175 -4.93 15.00 -11.72
N LYS A 176 -5.66 14.10 -12.41
CA LYS A 176 -7.05 13.79 -12.06
C LYS A 176 -7.18 13.27 -10.63
N LEU A 177 -6.25 12.41 -10.20
CA LEU A 177 -6.27 11.84 -8.84
C LEU A 177 -5.99 12.92 -7.79
N VAL A 178 -4.98 13.77 -8.00
CA VAL A 178 -4.67 14.90 -7.12
C VAL A 178 -5.88 15.85 -6.99
N LYS A 179 -6.55 16.16 -8.11
CA LYS A 179 -7.77 17.00 -8.09
C LYS A 179 -8.94 16.33 -7.37
N LYS A 180 -9.09 15.00 -7.51
CA LYS A 180 -10.12 14.24 -6.80
C LYS A 180 -9.95 14.31 -5.28
N TYR A 181 -8.71 14.27 -4.79
CA TYR A 181 -8.38 14.34 -3.37
C TYR A 181 -7.72 15.68 -3.00
N ARG A 182 -8.31 16.80 -3.41
CA ARG A 182 -7.72 18.15 -3.21
C ARG A 182 -7.52 18.57 -1.76
N GLU A 183 -8.23 17.95 -0.82
CA GLU A 183 -8.12 18.19 0.63
C GLU A 183 -7.04 17.31 1.29
N GLU A 184 -6.35 16.48 0.50
CA GLU A 184 -5.24 15.65 0.97
C GLU A 184 -3.96 16.49 1.11
N HIS A 185 -3.37 16.46 2.31
CA HIS A 185 -2.24 17.30 2.70
C HIS A 185 -0.99 16.49 3.08
N SER A 186 -0.90 15.26 2.61
CA SER A 186 0.33 14.43 2.63
C SER A 186 1.41 14.96 1.69
N ILE A 187 2.65 14.52 1.94
CA ILE A 187 3.81 14.84 1.10
C ILE A 187 3.63 14.35 -0.34
N GLU A 188 3.01 13.18 -0.54
CA GLU A 188 2.73 12.59 -1.85
C GLU A 188 1.85 13.48 -2.71
N PHE A 189 0.75 13.98 -2.15
CA PHE A 189 -0.22 14.78 -2.91
C PHE A 189 0.27 16.21 -3.12
N THR A 190 0.84 16.86 -2.10
CA THR A 190 1.24 18.26 -2.24
C THR A 190 2.47 18.42 -3.13
N PHE A 191 3.53 17.63 -2.93
CA PHE A 191 4.70 17.68 -3.80
C PHE A 191 4.51 16.96 -5.13
N GLY A 192 3.61 15.98 -5.20
CA GLY A 192 3.14 15.43 -6.49
C GLY A 192 2.45 16.49 -7.34
N ALA A 193 1.57 17.31 -6.75
CA ALA A 193 0.92 18.42 -7.45
C ALA A 193 1.93 19.48 -7.96
N VAL A 194 2.94 19.82 -7.14
CA VAL A 194 4.02 20.73 -7.56
C VAL A 194 4.78 20.14 -8.74
N ALA A 195 5.19 18.87 -8.66
CA ALA A 195 5.92 18.19 -9.73
C ALA A 195 5.11 18.17 -11.04
N LEU A 196 3.81 17.85 -10.99
CA LEU A 196 2.92 17.86 -12.15
C LEU A 196 2.81 19.26 -12.77
N ALA A 197 2.69 20.31 -11.96
CA ALA A 197 2.63 21.69 -12.46
C ALA A 197 3.94 22.11 -13.15
N VAL A 198 5.10 21.72 -12.60
CA VAL A 198 6.42 21.96 -13.23
C VAL A 198 6.55 21.21 -14.56
N LEU A 199 6.14 19.94 -14.60
CA LEU A 199 6.21 19.13 -15.82
C LEU A 199 5.32 19.67 -16.94
N ASN A 200 4.20 20.31 -16.58
CA ASN A 200 3.29 21.00 -17.48
C ASN A 200 3.70 22.46 -17.80
N ASP A 201 4.93 22.87 -17.45
CA ASP A 201 5.48 24.22 -17.67
C ASP A 201 4.63 25.35 -17.05
N ASN A 202 3.80 25.04 -16.04
CA ASN A 202 2.97 26.01 -15.34
C ASN A 202 3.64 26.47 -14.04
N ILE A 203 4.73 27.22 -14.18
CA ILE A 203 5.58 27.67 -13.05
C ILE A 203 4.80 28.53 -12.06
N ARG A 204 3.88 29.38 -12.54
CA ARG A 204 3.03 30.20 -11.66
C ARG A 204 2.16 29.34 -10.73
N LEU A 205 1.60 28.25 -11.26
CA LEU A 205 0.85 27.30 -10.44
C LEU A 205 1.77 26.53 -9.51
N ALA A 206 2.94 26.07 -9.99
CA ALA A 206 3.93 25.37 -9.18
C ALA A 206 4.35 26.20 -7.96
N ASP A 207 4.64 27.49 -8.14
CA ASP A 207 5.01 28.42 -7.07
C ASP A 207 3.91 28.53 -6.01
N LYS A 208 2.65 28.65 -6.45
CA LYS A 208 1.50 28.70 -5.54
C LYS A 208 1.34 27.39 -4.76
N LEU A 209 1.45 26.24 -5.43
CA LEU A 209 1.33 24.93 -4.80
C LEU A 209 2.48 24.67 -3.82
N LEU A 210 3.69 25.13 -4.14
CA LEU A 210 4.87 24.96 -3.30
C LEU A 210 4.70 25.65 -1.94
N GLN A 211 4.06 26.81 -1.88
CA GLN A 211 3.77 27.49 -0.61
C GLN A 211 2.95 26.63 0.36
N THR A 212 2.08 25.76 -0.16
CA THR A 212 1.34 24.79 0.63
C THR A 212 2.17 23.55 0.93
N ALA A 213 2.88 23.01 -0.06
CA ALA A 213 3.68 21.79 0.08
C ALA A 213 4.81 21.94 1.13
N VAL A 214 5.46 23.09 1.21
CA VAL A 214 6.50 23.34 2.23
C VAL A 214 5.94 23.28 3.67
N LYS A 215 4.64 23.56 3.86
CA LYS A 215 3.98 23.41 5.17
C LYS A 215 3.72 21.95 5.54
N THR A 216 3.65 21.05 4.56
CA THR A 216 3.48 19.61 4.82
C THR A 216 4.83 18.97 5.13
N ASN A 217 5.89 19.30 4.38
CA ASN A 217 7.24 18.92 4.74
C ASN A 217 8.27 19.96 4.27
N GLN A 218 8.85 20.72 5.20
CA GLN A 218 9.80 21.78 4.89
C GLN A 218 11.16 21.27 4.39
N TYR A 219 11.50 20.01 4.67
CA TYR A 219 12.80 19.43 4.33
C TYR A 219 12.86 18.93 2.88
N PHE A 220 11.72 18.80 2.20
CA PHE A 220 11.66 18.13 0.90
C PHE A 220 12.27 18.94 -0.23
N VAL A 221 12.13 20.28 -0.24
CA VAL A 221 12.80 21.14 -1.22
C VAL A 221 14.31 20.93 -1.17
N ALA A 222 14.89 20.98 0.04
CA ALA A 222 16.31 20.75 0.24
C ALA A 222 16.73 19.32 -0.13
N GLU A 223 15.88 18.32 0.13
CA GLU A 223 16.16 16.93 -0.26
C GLU A 223 16.27 16.78 -1.78
N VAL A 224 15.32 17.30 -2.56
CA VAL A 224 15.33 17.21 -4.03
C VAL A 224 16.53 17.95 -4.64
N SER A 225 16.96 19.07 -4.03
CA SER A 225 18.04 19.92 -4.55
C SER A 225 19.45 19.36 -4.30
N LYS A 226 19.60 18.32 -3.47
CA LYS A 226 20.91 17.70 -3.18
C LYS A 226 21.53 17.07 -4.42
N SER A 227 22.85 17.15 -4.52
CA SER A 227 23.63 16.36 -5.49
C SER A 227 23.83 14.91 -5.03
N ARG A 228 23.78 14.67 -3.70
CA ARG A 228 23.92 13.37 -3.07
C ARG A 228 22.88 13.20 -1.96
N HIS A 229 22.12 12.13 -2.05
CA HIS A 229 21.07 11.79 -1.08
C HIS A 229 21.57 10.71 -0.13
N VAL A 230 21.52 10.97 1.17
CA VAL A 230 21.99 10.05 2.22
C VAL A 230 20.80 9.74 3.11
N LYS A 231 20.51 8.44 3.32
CA LYS A 231 19.43 8.01 4.20
C LYS A 231 19.66 8.57 5.60
N PRO A 232 18.74 9.37 6.15
CA PRO A 232 18.88 9.89 7.50
C PRO A 232 18.82 8.73 8.51
N PRO A 233 19.43 8.89 9.70
CA PRO A 233 19.30 7.89 10.76
C PRO A 233 17.81 7.70 11.12
N PRO A 234 17.42 6.48 11.54
CA PRO A 234 16.07 6.23 12.03
C PRO A 234 15.67 7.24 13.11
N HIS A 235 14.40 7.63 13.14
CA HIS A 235 13.92 8.46 14.23
C HIS A 235 13.98 7.69 15.56
N ARG A 236 14.32 8.39 16.64
CA ARG A 236 14.40 7.85 17.99
C ARG A 236 13.66 8.79 18.92
N ILE A 237 12.74 8.22 19.69
CA ILE A 237 12.00 8.96 20.72
C ILE A 237 12.96 9.16 21.91
N PRO A 238 13.15 10.40 22.41
CA PRO A 238 13.95 10.63 23.60
C PRO A 238 13.45 9.78 24.78
N GLY A 239 14.35 8.99 25.37
CA GLY A 239 14.00 8.05 26.46
C GLY A 239 13.63 6.64 26.00
N GLU A 240 13.36 6.41 24.72
CA GLU A 240 12.98 5.10 24.17
C GLU A 240 13.86 4.72 22.95
N PRO A 241 15.18 4.53 23.14
CA PRO A 241 16.11 4.37 22.02
C PRO A 241 15.94 3.07 21.22
N PHE A 242 15.23 2.09 21.78
CA PHE A 242 14.96 0.79 21.13
C PHE A 242 13.57 0.72 20.49
N PHE A 243 12.73 1.74 20.65
CA PHE A 243 11.42 1.78 20.03
C PHE A 243 11.54 2.20 18.55
N ASP A 244 10.97 1.41 17.65
CA ASP A 244 10.83 1.80 16.25
C ASP A 244 9.61 2.71 16.09
N ALA A 245 9.88 4.01 16.07
CA ALA A 245 8.86 5.04 15.89
C ALA A 245 8.38 5.16 14.42
N GLY A 246 8.89 4.32 13.52
CA GLY A 246 8.63 4.41 12.09
C GLY A 246 9.18 5.71 11.49
N ILE A 247 8.48 6.23 10.48
CA ILE A 247 8.82 7.46 9.79
C ILE A 247 7.86 8.56 10.25
N PRO A 248 8.30 9.51 11.09
CA PRO A 248 7.42 10.59 11.54
C PRO A 248 7.03 11.50 10.38
N THR A 249 5.76 11.89 10.31
CA THR A 249 5.31 12.86 9.31
C THR A 249 6.01 14.20 9.48
N ARG A 250 6.21 14.93 8.38
CA ARG A 250 6.89 16.24 8.34
C ARG A 250 8.38 16.22 8.72
N SER A 251 8.99 15.04 8.78
CA SER A 251 10.39 14.86 9.18
C SER A 251 11.36 14.80 7.98
N ILE A 252 12.66 14.85 8.27
CA ILE A 252 13.71 14.58 7.27
C ILE A 252 13.66 13.12 6.78
N GLN A 253 13.22 12.18 7.63
CA GLN A 253 13.05 10.78 7.27
C GLN A 253 11.93 10.61 6.22
N GLU A 254 10.78 11.27 6.43
CA GLU A 254 9.67 11.25 5.46
C GLU A 254 10.08 11.87 4.13
N SER A 255 10.78 13.01 4.18
CA SER A 255 11.30 13.70 3.00
C SER A 255 12.21 12.79 2.16
N TYR A 256 13.19 12.14 2.80
CA TYR A 256 14.09 11.20 2.12
C TYR A 256 13.34 9.97 1.58
N ASP A 257 12.43 9.39 2.37
CA ASP A 257 11.69 8.20 1.95
C ASP A 257 10.84 8.46 0.71
N TYR A 258 10.06 9.55 0.73
CA TYR A 258 9.24 9.96 -0.41
C TYR A 258 10.09 10.25 -1.65
N TRP A 259 11.20 10.98 -1.49
CA TRP A 259 12.17 11.19 -2.58
C TRP A 259 12.69 9.86 -3.13
N ASN A 260 13.09 8.93 -2.27
CA ASN A 260 13.68 7.66 -2.67
C ASN A 260 12.69 6.76 -3.43
N ARG A 261 11.42 6.69 -2.98
CA ARG A 261 10.33 5.97 -3.66
C ARG A 261 10.07 6.54 -5.06
N ASN A 262 10.15 7.87 -5.20
CA ASN A 262 9.87 8.62 -6.43
C ASN A 262 11.12 9.16 -7.13
N LYS A 263 12.29 8.58 -6.89
CA LYS A 263 13.58 9.13 -7.36
C LYS A 263 13.67 9.33 -8.86
N GLU A 264 12.98 8.48 -9.65
CA GLU A 264 12.97 8.61 -11.11
C GLU A 264 12.17 9.84 -11.58
N LEU A 265 11.13 10.23 -10.84
CA LEU A 265 10.41 11.48 -11.06
C LEU A 265 11.30 12.67 -10.68
N TYR A 266 11.85 12.67 -9.47
CA TYR A 266 12.64 13.79 -8.93
C TYR A 266 14.06 13.89 -9.51
N LYS A 267 14.48 12.95 -10.38
CA LYS A 267 15.65 13.08 -11.26
C LYS A 267 15.36 13.82 -12.56
N ASN A 268 14.10 14.14 -12.85
CA ASN A 268 13.75 14.91 -14.02
C ASN A 268 14.41 16.30 -13.98
N LYS A 269 15.08 16.68 -15.06
CA LYS A 269 15.83 17.94 -15.16
C LYS A 269 14.99 19.18 -14.85
N LYS A 270 13.75 19.27 -15.38
CA LYS A 270 12.85 20.40 -15.13
C LYS A 270 12.50 20.53 -13.65
N ILE A 271 12.24 19.39 -13.00
CA ILE A 271 11.92 19.34 -11.57
C ILE A 271 13.12 19.77 -10.74
N ILE A 272 14.32 19.24 -11.02
CA ILE A 272 15.55 19.61 -10.31
C ILE A 272 15.84 21.11 -10.46
N GLU A 273 15.80 21.64 -11.68
CA GLU A 273 16.06 23.07 -11.94
C GLU A 273 15.07 23.93 -11.17
N TYR A 274 13.78 23.60 -11.23
CA TYR A 274 12.76 24.30 -10.45
C TYR A 274 13.05 24.28 -8.94
N PHE A 275 13.34 23.12 -8.33
CA PHE A 275 13.56 23.06 -6.88
C PHE A 275 14.88 23.71 -6.44
N LYS A 276 15.92 23.70 -7.30
CA LYS A 276 17.19 24.40 -7.02
C LYS A 276 17.02 25.92 -6.98
N ASP A 277 16.13 26.47 -7.78
CA ASP A 277 15.84 27.91 -7.77
C ASP A 277 15.01 28.34 -6.53
N LYS A 278 14.46 27.38 -5.77
CA LYS A 278 13.57 27.62 -4.62
C LYS A 278 14.16 27.25 -3.27
N GLY A 279 15.28 26.52 -3.23
CA GLY A 279 15.98 26.08 -2.02
C GLY A 279 17.18 26.95 -1.70
#